data_AF-A0A1I5STJ3-F1
#
_entry.id   AF-A0A1I5STJ3-F1
#
_cell.length_a   1.000
_cell.length_b   1.000
_cell.length_c   1.000
_cell.angle_alpha   90.00
_cell.angle_beta   90.00
_cell.angle_gamma   90.00
#
_symmetry.space_group_name_H-M   'P 1'
#
loop_
_entity.id
_entity.type
_entity.pdbx_description
1 polymer ?
#
loop_
_entity_poly.entity_id
_entity_poly.type
_entity_poly.pdbx_seq_one_letter_code
_entity_poly.pdbx_strand_id
1 'polypeptide(L)'
;MVAWTPPPSPGRAVLEHRAALGEAEAARRVLVPPDVLAAPPRPPTARRLLNRLGRALRRQGWTVDRRYAETLPMLRVHFPDAPCLGDSITIVGRDDGWWYRSSTGELLAPCSRVDLAVSQISTLLERWVAVARSSWRTDGT
;
A
#
# COMPACT_ATOMS: atom_id res chain seq x y z
N MET A 1 -10.62 -57.71 41.40
CA MET A 1 -9.44 -57.15 40.72
C MET A 1 -9.93 -55.91 39.97
N VAL A 2 -9.71 -54.71 40.54
CA VAL A 2 -10.28 -53.45 40.02
C VAL A 2 -9.29 -52.87 39.01
N ALA A 3 -9.69 -52.77 37.74
CA ALA A 3 -8.86 -52.18 36.70
C ALA A 3 -8.92 -50.66 36.82
N TRP A 4 -7.76 -50.05 37.11
CA TRP A 4 -7.58 -48.60 37.17
C TRP A 4 -7.59 -48.01 35.76
N THR A 5 -8.41 -46.98 35.52
CA THR A 5 -8.38 -46.18 34.29
C THR A 5 -7.72 -44.82 34.58
N PRO A 6 -6.61 -44.47 33.92
CA PRO A 6 -5.95 -43.18 34.13
C PRO A 6 -6.75 -42.03 33.47
N PRO A 7 -6.70 -40.81 34.03
CA PRO A 7 -7.37 -39.65 33.45
C PRO A 7 -6.71 -39.22 32.11
N PRO A 8 -7.46 -38.61 31.19
CA PRO A 8 -6.93 -38.20 29.89
C PRO A 8 -5.82 -37.17 30.05
N SER A 9 -4.69 -37.41 29.38
CA SER A 9 -3.51 -36.57 29.44
C SER A 9 -3.79 -35.15 28.89
N PRO A 10 -3.31 -34.08 29.55
CA PRO A 10 -3.52 -32.69 29.13
C PRO A 10 -2.81 -32.31 27.80
N GLY A 11 -2.08 -33.25 27.19
CA GLY A 11 -1.30 -33.00 25.97
C GLY A 11 -2.11 -32.80 24.70
N ARG A 12 -3.37 -33.27 24.65
CA ARG A 12 -4.17 -33.21 23.42
C ARG A 12 -4.69 -31.80 23.11
N ALA A 13 -5.12 -31.06 24.13
CA ALA A 13 -5.57 -29.67 23.98
C ALA A 13 -4.42 -28.71 23.62
N VAL A 14 -3.22 -28.96 24.15
CA VAL A 14 -2.01 -28.16 23.84
C VAL A 14 -1.51 -28.44 22.41
N LEU A 15 -1.66 -29.66 21.90
CA LEU A 15 -1.31 -29.99 20.52
C LEU A 15 -2.25 -29.33 19.51
N GLU A 16 -3.56 -29.30 19.78
CA GLU A 16 -4.54 -28.64 18.90
C GLU A 16 -4.35 -27.13 18.87
N HIS A 17 -3.99 -26.50 19.99
CA HIS A 17 -3.67 -25.07 20.03
C HIS A 17 -2.37 -24.75 19.26
N ARG A 18 -1.37 -25.63 19.29
CA ARG A 18 -0.14 -25.49 18.49
C ARG A 18 -0.35 -25.75 16.99
N ALA A 19 -1.22 -26.67 16.62
CA ALA A 19 -1.59 -26.90 15.23
C ALA A 19 -2.35 -25.68 14.66
N ALA A 20 -3.30 -25.12 15.41
CA ALA A 20 -4.02 -23.91 15.04
C ALA A 20 -3.10 -22.66 14.97
N LEU A 21 -2.13 -22.53 15.90
CA LEU A 21 -1.13 -21.45 15.83
C LEU A 21 -0.15 -21.63 14.66
N GLY A 22 0.17 -22.88 14.31
CA GLY A 22 1.03 -23.24 13.17
C GLY A 22 0.34 -23.05 11.83
N GLU A 23 -0.97 -23.30 11.73
CA GLU A 23 -1.77 -22.95 10.55
C GLU A 23 -2.01 -21.45 10.45
N ALA A 24 -2.18 -20.74 11.56
CA ALA A 24 -2.16 -19.27 11.56
C ALA A 24 -0.78 -18.72 11.18
N GLU A 25 0.32 -19.42 11.51
CA GLU A 25 1.70 -19.13 11.07
C GLU A 25 1.95 -19.45 9.59
N ALA A 26 1.34 -20.52 9.08
CA ALA A 26 1.40 -20.88 7.67
C ALA A 26 0.47 -20.01 6.81
N ALA A 27 -0.65 -19.52 7.35
CA ALA A 27 -1.53 -18.56 6.69
C ALA A 27 -0.89 -17.17 6.60
N ARG A 28 -0.09 -16.75 7.60
CA ARG A 28 0.81 -15.58 7.44
C ARG A 28 1.98 -15.83 6.48
N ARG A 29 2.19 -17.06 6.03
CA ARG A 29 3.13 -17.42 4.95
C ARG A 29 2.48 -17.52 3.57
N VAL A 30 1.18 -17.22 3.43
CA VAL A 30 0.51 -17.08 2.12
C VAL A 30 0.05 -15.64 1.89
N LEU A 31 0.98 -14.70 2.09
CA LEU A 31 1.13 -13.60 1.15
C LEU A 31 2.63 -13.56 0.83
N VAL A 32 3.04 -14.27 -0.21
CA VAL A 32 4.33 -13.99 -0.86
C VAL A 32 4.40 -12.47 -1.02
N PRO A 33 5.36 -11.72 -0.43
CA PRO A 33 5.53 -10.33 -0.82
C PRO A 33 5.88 -10.37 -2.31
N PRO A 34 5.03 -9.88 -3.24
CA PRO A 34 5.24 -10.13 -4.66
C PRO A 34 6.30 -9.17 -5.23
N ASP A 35 7.30 -8.82 -4.44
CA ASP A 35 8.16 -7.68 -4.66
C ASP A 35 9.49 -7.86 -3.93
N VAL A 36 10.43 -8.56 -4.57
CA VAL A 36 11.83 -8.15 -4.38
C VAL A 36 11.91 -6.78 -5.03
N LEU A 37 11.63 -5.73 -4.24
CA LEU A 37 11.79 -4.36 -4.71
C LEU A 37 13.25 -4.18 -5.07
N ALA A 38 13.53 -4.02 -6.36
CA ALA A 38 14.84 -3.62 -6.80
C ALA A 38 15.17 -2.25 -6.21
N ALA A 39 16.47 -1.96 -6.08
CA ALA A 39 16.92 -0.70 -5.51
C ALA A 39 16.21 0.49 -6.19
N PRO A 40 15.72 1.47 -5.43
CA PRO A 40 15.04 2.63 -6.00
C PRO A 40 16.00 3.36 -6.95
N PRO A 41 15.47 4.05 -7.98
CA PRO A 41 16.32 4.81 -8.89
C PRO A 41 17.13 5.85 -8.14
N ARG A 42 18.32 6.17 -8.67
CA ARG A 42 19.14 7.25 -8.13
C ARG A 42 18.32 8.55 -8.00
N PRO A 43 18.54 9.37 -6.97
CA PRO A 43 17.70 10.54 -6.69
C PRO A 43 17.45 11.49 -7.87
N PRO A 44 18.43 11.82 -8.75
CA PRO A 44 18.18 12.67 -9.91
C PRO A 44 17.18 12.06 -10.90
N THR A 45 17.25 10.75 -11.11
CA THR A 45 16.36 10.02 -12.00
C THR A 45 14.95 9.94 -11.42
N ALA A 46 14.85 9.62 -10.12
CA ALA A 46 13.58 9.64 -9.40
C ALA A 46 12.88 11.01 -9.53
N ARG A 47 13.62 12.09 -9.28
CA ARG A 47 13.11 13.47 -9.41
C ARG A 47 12.62 13.80 -10.82
N ARG A 48 13.30 13.33 -11.87
CA ARG A 48 12.88 13.56 -13.27
C ARG A 48 11.53 12.88 -13.58
N LEU A 49 11.39 11.62 -13.17
CA LEU A 49 10.17 10.83 -13.38
C LEU A 49 9.00 11.42 -12.58
N LEU A 50 9.23 11.73 -11.29
CA LEU A 50 8.27 12.41 -10.45
C LEU A 50 7.87 13.77 -11.04
N ASN A 51 8.82 14.58 -11.53
CA ASN A 51 8.46 15.84 -12.19
C ASN A 51 7.58 15.66 -13.43
N ARG A 52 7.77 14.58 -14.20
CA ARG A 52 6.91 14.26 -15.35
C ARG A 52 5.49 13.94 -14.89
N LEU A 53 5.35 13.09 -13.87
CA LEU A 53 4.07 12.77 -13.26
C LEU A 53 3.38 14.03 -12.68
N GLY A 54 4.10 14.82 -11.89
CA GLY A 54 3.57 16.02 -11.25
C GLY A 54 3.06 17.07 -12.25
N ARG A 55 3.71 17.21 -13.41
CA ARG A 55 3.20 18.05 -14.51
C ARG A 55 1.89 17.50 -15.08
N ALA A 56 1.79 16.19 -15.27
CA ALA A 56 0.59 15.57 -15.80
C ALA A 56 -0.60 15.68 -14.83
N LEU A 57 -0.37 15.45 -13.54
CA LEU A 57 -1.37 15.61 -12.48
C LEU A 57 -1.90 17.05 -12.37
N ARG A 58 -1.01 18.05 -12.44
CA ARG A 58 -1.42 19.46 -12.43
C ARG A 58 -2.31 19.84 -13.61
N ARG A 59 -2.07 19.24 -14.79
CA ARG A 59 -2.95 19.43 -15.97
C ARG A 59 -4.36 18.86 -15.75
N GLN A 60 -4.52 17.94 -14.81
CA GLN A 60 -5.82 17.38 -14.40
C GLN A 60 -6.43 18.09 -13.18
N GLY A 61 -5.85 19.21 -12.73
CA GLY A 61 -6.37 20.00 -11.61
C GLY A 61 -5.92 19.55 -10.23
N TRP A 62 -5.03 18.56 -10.11
CA TRP A 62 -4.47 18.15 -8.82
C TRP A 62 -3.40 19.12 -8.32
N THR A 63 -3.39 19.40 -7.01
CA THR A 63 -2.27 20.09 -6.38
C THR A 63 -1.16 19.08 -6.08
N VAL A 64 0.08 19.48 -6.38
CA VAL A 64 1.25 18.61 -6.25
C VAL A 64 2.41 19.33 -5.59
N ASP A 65 2.87 18.83 -4.45
CA ASP A 65 4.09 19.28 -3.77
C ASP A 65 5.24 18.32 -3.98
N ARG A 66 6.44 18.87 -4.15
CA ARG A 66 7.67 18.09 -4.33
C ARG A 66 8.38 17.99 -2.98
N ARG A 67 8.54 16.77 -2.47
CA ARG A 67 9.29 16.51 -1.24
C ARG A 67 10.57 15.77 -1.58
N TYR A 68 11.57 16.54 -2.03
CA TYR A 68 12.84 16.01 -2.55
C TYR A 68 14.01 16.14 -1.57
N ALA A 69 13.79 16.82 -0.45
CA ALA A 69 14.73 16.91 0.66
C ALA A 69 14.73 15.63 1.53
N GLU A 70 13.71 14.78 1.38
CA GLU A 70 13.63 13.49 2.07
C GLU A 70 14.61 12.48 1.46
N THR A 71 15.01 11.47 2.26
CA THR A 71 15.92 10.38 1.87
C THR A 71 15.50 9.72 0.56
N LEU A 72 14.19 9.58 0.35
CA LEU A 72 13.59 9.13 -0.90
C LEU A 72 12.75 10.27 -1.49
N PRO A 73 13.04 10.73 -2.72
CA PRO A 73 12.21 11.74 -3.38
C PRO A 73 10.76 11.25 -3.51
N MET A 74 9.81 12.10 -3.13
CA MET A 74 8.38 11.81 -3.28
C MET A 74 7.59 13.02 -3.79
N LEU A 75 6.39 12.75 -4.32
CA LEU A 75 5.38 13.75 -4.62
C LEU A 75 4.20 13.61 -3.69
N ARG A 76 3.76 14.71 -3.09
CA ARG A 76 2.47 14.77 -2.39
C ARG A 76 1.43 15.28 -3.36
N VAL A 77 0.40 14.48 -3.61
CA VAL A 77 -0.74 14.81 -4.48
C VAL A 77 -1.97 14.97 -3.59
N HIS A 78 -2.71 16.07 -3.73
CA HIS A 78 -3.84 16.35 -2.85
C HIS A 78 -4.92 17.19 -3.53
N PHE A 79 -6.10 17.21 -2.92
CA PHE A 79 -7.21 18.05 -3.35
C PHE A 79 -6.91 19.53 -3.05
N PRO A 80 -7.14 20.46 -4.00
CA PRO A 80 -6.91 21.89 -3.79
C PRO A 80 -7.63 22.43 -2.55
N ASP A 81 -8.88 22.02 -2.34
CA ASP A 81 -9.72 22.51 -1.25
C ASP A 81 -9.57 21.71 0.06
N ALA A 82 -8.80 20.62 0.03
CA ALA A 82 -8.57 19.76 1.20
C ALA A 82 -7.15 19.16 1.20
N PRO A 83 -6.11 19.93 1.56
CA PRO A 83 -4.71 19.48 1.50
C PRO A 83 -4.36 18.29 2.40
N CYS A 84 -5.16 18.06 3.45
CA CYS A 84 -5.06 16.88 4.30
C CYS A 84 -5.44 15.59 3.56
N LEU A 85 -6.32 15.68 2.57
CA LEU A 85 -6.77 14.56 1.75
C LEU A 85 -5.88 14.43 0.51
N GLY A 86 -5.11 13.36 0.45
CA GLY A 86 -4.15 13.15 -0.61
C GLY A 86 -3.22 11.98 -0.35
N ASP A 87 -2.39 11.67 -1.33
CA ASP A 87 -1.47 10.55 -1.32
C ASP A 87 -0.03 10.99 -1.58
N SER A 88 0.93 10.21 -1.08
CA SER A 88 2.35 10.42 -1.33
C SER A 88 2.86 9.36 -2.29
N ILE A 89 3.34 9.81 -3.45
CA ILE A 89 3.80 8.96 -4.54
C ILE A 89 5.33 8.88 -4.53
N THR A 90 5.82 7.65 -4.49
CA THR A 90 7.26 7.32 -4.56
C THR A 90 7.54 6.52 -5.83
N ILE A 91 8.82 6.24 -6.08
CA ILE A 91 9.24 5.34 -7.16
C ILE A 91 9.99 4.16 -6.56
N VAL A 92 9.61 2.97 -6.99
CA VAL A 92 10.27 1.71 -6.62
C VAL A 92 10.78 1.00 -7.87
N GLY A 93 11.81 0.16 -7.70
CA GLY A 93 12.28 -0.73 -8.75
C GLY A 93 11.58 -2.08 -8.70
N ARG A 94 11.34 -2.66 -9.88
CA ARG A 94 10.92 -4.03 -10.14
C ARG A 94 11.75 -4.61 -11.27
N ASP A 95 11.63 -5.92 -11.50
CA ASP A 95 12.32 -6.62 -12.58
C ASP A 95 12.01 -6.06 -13.97
N ASP A 96 10.82 -5.48 -14.15
CA ASP A 96 10.34 -4.88 -15.40
C ASP A 96 10.56 -3.35 -15.49
N GLY A 97 11.24 -2.76 -14.51
CA GLY A 97 11.63 -1.35 -14.50
C GLY A 97 11.13 -0.57 -13.28
N TRP A 98 10.94 0.73 -13.45
CA TRP A 98 10.53 1.60 -12.34
C TRP A 98 9.02 1.81 -12.34
N TRP A 99 8.43 1.81 -11.15
CA TRP A 99 7.00 1.93 -10.93
C TRP A 99 6.68 3.08 -9.97
N TYR A 100 5.56 3.76 -10.23
CA TYR A 100 4.97 4.67 -9.26
C TYR A 100 4.23 3.87 -8.20
N ARG A 101 4.45 4.23 -6.93
CA ARG A 101 3.87 3.55 -5.77
C ARG A 101 3.20 4.57 -4.86
N SER A 102 1.99 4.26 -4.41
CA SER A 102 1.24 5.04 -3.42
C SER A 102 1.82 4.91 -2.00
N SER A 103 1.35 5.74 -1.08
CA SER A 103 1.68 5.58 0.34
C SER A 103 1.05 4.34 0.97
N THR A 104 -0.04 3.82 0.39
CA THR A 104 -0.65 2.53 0.78
C THR A 104 0.19 1.33 0.36
N GLY A 105 1.20 1.56 -0.47
CA GLY A 105 2.08 0.54 -0.98
C GLY A 105 1.62 -0.10 -2.29
N GLU A 106 0.46 0.30 -2.80
CA GLU A 106 -0.09 -0.13 -4.09
C GLU A 106 0.79 0.37 -5.26
N LEU A 107 1.04 -0.53 -6.21
CA LEU A 107 1.74 -0.21 -7.44
C LEU A 107 0.75 0.32 -8.46
N LEU A 108 0.98 1.55 -8.90
CA LEU A 108 0.04 2.26 -9.76
C LEU A 108 0.33 1.91 -11.22
N ALA A 109 1.46 2.39 -11.75
CA ALA A 109 1.84 2.08 -13.12
C ALA A 109 3.35 2.13 -13.31
N PRO A 110 3.86 1.48 -14.37
CA PRO A 110 5.23 1.69 -14.81
C PRO A 110 5.49 3.17 -15.09
N CYS A 111 6.68 3.67 -14.77
CA CYS A 111 7.05 5.07 -14.98
C CYS A 111 7.06 5.49 -16.46
N SER A 112 7.07 4.52 -17.38
CA SER A 112 6.89 4.73 -18.82
C SER A 112 5.45 5.13 -19.20
N ARG A 113 4.45 4.79 -18.38
CA ARG A 113 3.01 5.01 -18.63
C ARG A 113 2.42 6.05 -17.67
N VAL A 114 2.83 7.30 -17.84
CA VAL A 114 2.41 8.41 -16.96
C VAL A 114 0.91 8.65 -16.98
N ASP A 115 0.26 8.55 -18.14
CA ASP A 115 -1.18 8.80 -18.25
C ASP A 115 -1.99 7.74 -17.47
N LEU A 116 -1.53 6.48 -17.48
CA LEU A 116 -2.12 5.42 -16.66
C LEU A 116 -1.95 5.69 -15.16
N ALA A 117 -0.77 6.14 -14.74
CA ALA A 117 -0.55 6.53 -13.34
C ALA A 117 -1.47 7.67 -12.90
N VAL A 118 -1.67 8.68 -13.76
CA VAL A 118 -2.59 9.79 -13.48
C VAL A 118 -4.02 9.30 -13.29
N SER A 119 -4.51 8.42 -14.18
CA SER A 119 -5.84 7.83 -14.06
C SER A 119 -5.99 7.05 -12.74
N GLN A 120 -5.02 6.20 -12.41
CA GLN A 120 -5.11 5.39 -11.19
C GLN A 120 -5.04 6.22 -9.91
N ILE A 121 -4.16 7.22 -9.85
CA ILE A 121 -4.10 8.16 -8.71
C ILE A 121 -5.44 8.88 -8.54
N SER A 122 -6.05 9.33 -9.64
CA SER A 122 -7.34 10.02 -9.58
C SER A 122 -8.43 9.10 -9.04
N THR A 123 -8.54 7.87 -9.57
CA THR A 123 -9.50 6.86 -9.09
C THR A 123 -9.28 6.49 -7.62
N LEU A 124 -8.02 6.37 -7.18
CA LEU A 124 -7.68 6.06 -5.79
C LEU A 124 -8.17 7.18 -4.85
N LEU A 125 -7.88 8.44 -5.18
CA LEU A 125 -8.26 9.59 -4.37
C LEU A 125 -9.78 9.84 -4.36
N GLU A 126 -10.44 9.69 -5.51
CA GLU A 126 -11.90 9.79 -5.61
C GLU A 126 -12.60 8.72 -4.75
N ARG A 127 -12.06 7.49 -4.72
CA ARG A 127 -12.58 6.42 -3.86
C ARG A 127 -12.51 6.81 -2.38
N TRP A 128 -11.42 7.43 -1.93
CA TRP A 128 -11.31 7.86 -0.52
C TRP A 128 -12.33 8.94 -0.16
N VAL A 129 -12.59 9.89 -1.07
CA VAL A 129 -13.65 10.89 -0.86
C VAL A 129 -15.01 10.23 -0.79
N ALA A 130 -15.30 9.25 -1.64
CA ALA A 130 -16.56 8.50 -1.60
C ALA A 130 -16.75 7.76 -0.28
N VAL A 131 -15.70 7.09 0.22
CA VAL A 131 -15.72 6.37 1.49
C VAL A 131 -15.92 7.32 2.67
N ALA A 132 -15.16 8.43 2.73
CA ALA A 132 -15.34 9.46 3.75
C ALA A 132 -16.76 10.06 3.72
N ARG A 133 -17.33 10.22 2.52
CA ARG A 133 -18.74 10.62 2.30
C ARG A 133 -19.76 9.51 2.54
N SER A 134 -19.38 8.28 2.86
CA SER A 134 -20.33 7.28 3.35
C SER A 134 -20.28 7.18 4.87
N SER A 135 -19.11 7.34 5.49
CA SER A 135 -18.93 7.17 6.93
C SER A 135 -19.61 8.26 7.77
N TRP A 136 -19.62 9.52 7.32
CA TRP A 136 -20.37 10.60 7.99
C TRP A 136 -21.90 10.43 7.95
N ARG A 137 -22.44 9.60 7.05
CA ARG A 137 -23.90 9.40 6.91
C ARG A 137 -24.42 8.32 7.85
N THR A 138 -23.54 7.47 8.37
CA THR A 138 -23.90 6.35 9.27
C THR A 138 -23.77 6.67 10.75
N ASP A 139 -23.29 7.87 11.11
CA ASP A 139 -23.02 8.28 12.51
C ASP A 139 -24.16 9.13 13.12
N GLY A 140 -25.37 9.03 12.54
CA GLY A 140 -26.53 9.86 12.90
C GLY A 140 -27.83 9.07 13.02
N THR A 141 -27.82 7.96 13.76
CA THR A 141 -29.04 7.23 14.17
C THR A 141 -29.01 6.93 15.66
#